data_AF-A0A821GRS3-F1
#
_entry.id   AF-A0A821GRS3-F1
#
_cell.length_a   1.000
_cell.length_b   1.000
_cell.length_c   1.000
_cell.angle_alpha   90.00
_cell.angle_beta   90.00
_cell.angle_gamma   90.00
#
_symmetry.space_group_name_H-M   'P 1'
#
loop_
_entity.id
_entity.type
_entity.pdbx_description
1 polymer ?
#
loop_
_entity_poly.entity_id
_entity_poly.type
_entity_poly.pdbx_seq_one_letter_code
_entity_poly.pdbx_strand_id
1 'polypeptide(L)'
;PLIIEHKIDSRSPLYEMNKETLSKEKFEILVVLEGIIEPTGMVTQARTSYMPEEILWGARFQRMIHFGKDHYTLDYSKFDSIVEDNATSDCSAKKLHEQT
;
A
#
# COMPACT_ATOMS: atom_id res chain seq x y z
N PRO A 1 4.83 0.35 12.79
CA PRO A 1 3.96 0.42 11.59
C PRO A 1 4.23 -0.76 10.67
N LEU A 2 3.19 -1.27 10.00
CA LEU A 2 3.30 -2.39 9.07
C LEU A 2 2.79 -1.94 7.70
N ILE A 3 3.43 -2.44 6.65
CA ILE A 3 2.95 -2.26 5.28
C ILE A 3 2.08 -3.48 4.97
N ILE A 4 0.84 -3.22 4.55
CA ILE A 4 -0.05 -4.26 4.05
C ILE A 4 0.10 -4.31 2.53
N GLU A 5 0.31 -5.51 2.00
CA GLU A 5 0.59 -5.72 0.59
C GLU A 5 -0.50 -6.54 -0.08
N HIS A 6 -1.00 -6.06 -1.21
CA HIS A 6 -1.83 -6.83 -2.13
C HIS A 6 -1.04 -7.12 -3.39
N LYS A 7 -0.71 -8.38 -3.64
CA LYS A 7 -0.03 -8.77 -4.88
C LYS A 7 -1.03 -8.72 -6.03
N ILE A 8 -0.74 -7.89 -7.04
CA ILE A 8 -1.53 -7.81 -8.27
C ILE A 8 -1.18 -9.02 -9.16
N ASP A 9 -1.80 -10.16 -8.87
CA ASP A 9 -1.73 -11.38 -9.69
C ASP A 9 -2.93 -11.49 -10.67
N SER A 10 -2.97 -12.56 -11.47
CA SER A 10 -4.03 -12.81 -12.47
C SER A 10 -5.47 -12.84 -11.93
N ARG A 11 -5.66 -12.95 -10.61
CA ARG A 11 -6.97 -12.96 -9.95
C ARG A 11 -7.31 -11.59 -9.34
N SER A 12 -6.36 -10.66 -9.33
CA SER A 12 -6.57 -9.31 -8.84
C SER A 12 -7.53 -8.54 -9.75
N PRO A 13 -8.50 -7.79 -9.21
CA PRO A 13 -9.34 -6.90 -10.01
C PRO A 13 -8.52 -5.76 -10.65
N LEU A 14 -7.31 -5.51 -10.17
CA LEU A 14 -6.39 -4.48 -10.68
C LEU A 14 -5.45 -5.02 -11.77
N TYR A 15 -5.54 -6.31 -12.15
CA TYR A 15 -4.53 -7.00 -12.97
C TYR A 15 -4.30 -6.37 -14.36
N GLU A 16 -5.36 -5.82 -14.95
CA GLU A 16 -5.30 -5.21 -16.28
C GLU A 16 -5.00 -3.70 -16.24
N MET A 17 -5.03 -3.07 -15.06
CA MET A 17 -4.83 -1.63 -14.91
C MET A 17 -3.36 -1.24 -15.05
N ASN A 18 -3.11 -0.16 -15.80
CA ASN A 18 -1.80 0.47 -15.92
C ASN A 18 -1.83 1.86 -15.25
N LYS A 19 -0.70 2.57 -15.26
CA LYS A 19 -0.58 3.89 -14.63
C LYS A 19 -1.60 4.91 -15.17
N GLU A 20 -1.81 4.94 -16.49
CA GLU A 20 -2.71 5.90 -17.12
C GLU A 20 -4.19 5.57 -16.91
N THR A 21 -4.55 4.28 -16.84
CA THR A 21 -5.94 3.86 -16.66
C THR A 21 -6.35 3.92 -15.20
N LEU A 22 -5.45 3.59 -14.26
CA LEU A 22 -5.76 3.58 -12.83
C LEU A 22 -6.46 4.86 -12.36
N SER A 23 -5.88 6.02 -12.67
CA SER A 23 -6.43 7.35 -12.28
C SER A 23 -7.77 7.72 -12.93
N LYS A 24 -8.22 6.98 -13.94
CA LYS A 24 -9.47 7.23 -14.68
C LYS A 24 -10.59 6.27 -14.29
N GLU A 25 -10.25 5.19 -13.61
CA GLU A 25 -11.21 4.21 -13.16
C GLU A 25 -12.12 4.78 -12.07
N LYS A 26 -13.26 4.13 -11.84
CA LYS A 26 -14.24 4.52 -10.82
C LYS A 26 -14.43 3.39 -9.83
N PHE A 27 -13.53 3.30 -8.86
CA PHE A 27 -13.62 2.37 -7.75
C PHE A 27 -13.13 3.03 -6.47
N GLU A 28 -13.33 2.36 -5.34
CA GLU A 28 -12.80 2.77 -4.04
C GLU A 28 -12.26 1.51 -3.35
N ILE A 29 -11.05 1.58 -2.80
CA ILE A 29 -10.47 0.49 -2.02
C ILE A 29 -10.77 0.74 -0.55
N LEU A 30 -11.69 -0.02 0.02
CA LEU A 30 -11.95 -0.03 1.45
C LEU A 30 -10.87 -0.85 2.18
N VAL A 31 -10.23 -0.26 3.17
CA VAL A 31 -9.26 -0.92 4.04
C VAL A 31 -9.83 -0.98 5.45
N VAL A 32 -9.85 -2.19 6.01
CA VAL A 32 -10.40 -2.47 7.32
C VAL A 32 -9.35 -3.17 8.18
N LEU A 33 -9.10 -2.63 9.37
CA LEU A 33 -8.29 -3.26 10.41
C LEU A 33 -9.19 -3.61 11.58
N GLU A 34 -9.32 -4.89 11.86
CA GLU A 34 -10.04 -5.42 13.02
C GLU A 34 -9.06 -5.99 14.04
N GLY A 35 -9.36 -5.80 15.32
CA GLY A 35 -8.56 -6.34 16.40
C GLY A 35 -9.29 -6.32 17.74
N ILE A 36 -8.76 -7.05 18.70
CA ILE A 36 -9.26 -7.08 20.07
C ILE A 36 -8.32 -6.23 20.93
N ILE A 37 -8.89 -5.31 21.72
CA ILE A 37 -8.13 -4.56 22.72
C ILE A 37 -7.94 -5.48 23.93
N GLU A 38 -6.72 -6.03 24.10
CA GLU A 38 -6.44 -7.08 25.10
C GLU A 38 -6.93 -6.74 26.52
N PRO A 39 -6.73 -5.52 27.07
CA PRO A 39 -7.17 -5.24 28.43
C PRO A 39 -8.69 -5.18 28.62
N THR A 40 -9.46 -4.94 27.56
CA THR A 40 -10.92 -4.73 27.64
C THR A 40 -11.72 -5.85 27.00
N GLY A 41 -11.10 -6.71 26.19
CA GLY A 41 -11.78 -7.74 25.40
C GLY A 41 -12.71 -7.16 24.31
N MET A 42 -12.68 -5.85 24.08
CA MET A 42 -13.53 -5.19 23.09
C MET A 42 -12.99 -5.39 21.68
N VAL A 43 -13.85 -5.77 20.75
CA VAL A 43 -13.55 -5.77 19.32
C VAL A 43 -13.58 -4.33 18.81
N THR A 44 -12.50 -3.92 18.15
CA THR A 44 -12.36 -2.61 17.52
C THR A 44 -12.15 -2.79 16.03
N GLN A 45 -12.75 -1.91 15.25
CA GLN A 45 -12.61 -1.86 13.80
C GLN A 45 -12.23 -0.44 13.39
N ALA A 46 -11.07 -0.28 12.76
CA ALA A 46 -10.67 0.93 12.06
C ALA A 46 -10.95 0.74 10.55
N ARG A 47 -11.49 1.76 9.90
CA ARG A 47 -11.80 1.76 8.47
C ARG A 47 -11.24 3.02 7.83
N THR A 48 -10.71 2.87 6.63
CA THR A 48 -10.36 3.96 5.73
C THR A 48 -10.63 3.53 4.29
N SER A 49 -10.52 4.44 3.35
CA SER A 49 -10.61 4.12 1.94
C SER A 49 -9.62 4.92 1.10
N TYR A 50 -9.40 4.44 -0.12
CA TYR A 50 -8.60 5.11 -1.14
C TYR A 50 -9.34 5.14 -2.47
N MET A 51 -9.56 6.34 -2.99
CA MET A 51 -9.98 6.58 -4.37
C MET A 51 -8.77 6.40 -5.32
N PRO A 52 -8.99 6.20 -6.63
CA PRO A 52 -7.89 5.88 -7.55
C PRO A 52 -6.86 7.01 -7.66
N GLU A 53 -7.26 8.27 -7.51
CA GLU A 53 -6.38 9.43 -7.44
C GLU A 53 -5.49 9.49 -6.18
N GLU A 54 -5.84 8.75 -5.12
CA GLU A 54 -5.06 8.65 -3.88
C GLU A 54 -4.02 7.52 -3.96
N ILE A 55 -4.09 6.67 -5.00
CA ILE A 55 -3.15 5.58 -5.22
C ILE A 55 -1.95 6.09 -6.01
N LEU A 56 -0.80 6.19 -5.33
CA LEU A 56 0.42 6.75 -5.89
C LEU A 56 1.22 5.66 -6.63
N TRP A 57 1.08 5.62 -7.96
CA TRP A 57 1.84 4.70 -8.82
C TRP A 57 3.34 5.04 -8.80
N GLY A 58 4.19 4.01 -8.65
CA GLY A 58 5.64 4.19 -8.65
C GLY A 58 6.14 4.94 -7.42
N ALA A 59 5.51 4.72 -6.26
CA ALA A 59 5.93 5.28 -4.98
C ALA A 59 6.11 4.17 -3.95
N ARG A 60 6.96 4.42 -2.96
CA ARG A 60 7.15 3.54 -1.79
C ARG A 60 7.18 4.38 -0.51
N PHE A 61 6.74 3.80 0.61
CA PHE A 61 6.84 4.44 1.91
C PHE A 61 8.31 4.70 2.28
N GLN A 62 8.57 5.89 2.83
CA GLN A 62 9.89 6.22 3.36
C GLN A 62 10.18 5.34 4.58
N ARG A 63 11.40 4.77 4.65
CA ARG A 63 11.83 3.97 5.80
C ARG A 63 11.80 4.83 7.07
N MET A 64 11.02 4.40 8.05
CA MET A 64 10.94 5.06 9.36
C MET A 64 11.72 4.36 10.47
N ILE A 65 12.12 3.10 10.27
CA ILE A 65 12.78 2.27 11.29
C ILE A 65 14.29 2.37 11.16
N HIS A 66 14.92 2.85 12.23
CA HIS A 66 16.36 2.95 12.39
C HIS A 66 16.86 1.91 13.39
N PHE A 67 17.89 1.17 12.99
CA PHE A 67 18.43 0.06 13.74
C PHE A 67 19.68 0.55 14.46
N GLY A 68 19.56 0.79 15.77
CA GLY A 68 20.68 1.07 16.64
C GLY A 68 21.34 -0.22 17.13
N LYS A 69 22.40 -0.09 17.93
CA LYS A 69 23.12 -1.22 18.51
C LYS A 69 22.27 -2.03 19.51
N ASP A 70 21.49 -1.32 20.33
CA ASP A 70 20.73 -1.91 21.45
C ASP A 70 19.22 -1.57 21.42
N HIS A 71 18.78 -0.70 20.51
CA HIS A 71 17.38 -0.29 20.40
C HIS A 71 17.02 0.08 18.95
N TYR A 72 15.72 0.11 18.68
CA TYR A 72 15.16 0.58 17.42
C TYR A 72 14.47 1.93 17.64
N THR A 73 14.69 2.87 16.72
CA THR A 73 14.04 4.19 16.76
C THR A 73 13.09 4.33 15.59
N LEU A 74 11.89 4.83 15.87
CA LEU A 74 10.85 5.11 14.89
C LEU A 74 10.71 6.62 14.70
N ASP A 75 10.94 7.11 13.49
CA ASP A 75 10.63 8.49 13.13
C ASP A 75 9.20 8.58 12.58
N TYR A 76 8.24 8.92 13.44
CA TYR A 76 6.84 9.03 13.07
C TYR A 76 6.53 10.21 12.14
N SER A 77 7.44 11.19 12.00
CA SER A 77 7.28 12.23 10.97
C SER A 77 7.33 11.66 9.55
N LYS A 78 7.85 10.43 9.40
CA LYS A 78 7.95 9.70 8.13
C LYS A 78 6.80 8.75 7.85
N PHE A 79 5.79 8.69 8.74
CA PHE A 79 4.71 7.71 8.62
C PHE A 79 3.98 7.81 7.26
N ASP A 80 3.57 9.02 6.87
CA ASP A 80 2.90 9.28 5.60
C ASP A 80 3.88 9.74 4.49
N SER A 81 5.19 9.73 4.76
CA SER A 81 6.19 10.16 3.78
C SER A 81 6.41 9.10 2.72
N ILE A 82 6.43 9.52 1.47
CA ILE A 82 6.70 8.67 0.30
C ILE A 82 7.98 9.10 -0.41
N VAL A 83 8.57 8.17 -1.16
CA VAL A 83 9.65 8.46 -2.11
C VAL A 83 9.31 7.84 -3.46
N GLU A 84 9.75 8.46 -4.54
CA GLU A 84 9.58 7.95 -5.89
C GLU A 84 10.36 6.64 -6.10
N ASP A 85 9.78 5.72 -6.87
CA ASP A 85 10.36 4.46 -7.30
C ASP A 85 10.40 4.39 -8.83
N ASN A 86 11.52 4.87 -9.38
CA ASN A 86 11.79 4.92 -10.81
C ASN A 86 11.97 3.54 -11.46
N ALA A 87 12.03 2.45 -10.69
CA ALA A 87 12.10 1.10 -11.23
C ALA A 87 10.73 0.53 -11.62
N THR A 88 9.65 1.21 -11.19
CA THR A 88 8.28 0.75 -11.44
C THR A 88 7.91 0.91 -12.91
N SER A 89 7.47 -0.17 -13.54
CA SER A 89 6.95 -0.11 -14.91
C SER A 89 5.63 0.65 -14.97
N ASP A 90 5.38 1.40 -16.04
CA ASP A 90 4.10 2.08 -16.26
C ASP A 90 3.00 1.12 -16.75
N CYS A 91 3.35 -0.10 -17.18
CA CYS A 91 2.38 -1.07 -17.70
C CYS A 91 1.69 -1.92 -16.62
N SER A 92 0.59 -2.57 -17.02
CA SER A 92 -0.19 -3.43 -16.12
C SER A 92 0.55 -4.71 -15.75
N ALA A 93 0.15 -5.29 -14.62
CA ALA A 93 0.69 -6.58 -14.16
C ALA A 93 0.49 -7.70 -15.20
N LYS A 94 -0.63 -7.67 -15.94
CA LYS A 94 -0.87 -8.58 -17.07
C LYS A 94 0.21 -8.48 -18.14
N LYS A 95 0.53 -7.27 -18.59
CA LYS A 95 1.53 -7.06 -19.64
C LYS A 95 2.93 -7.47 -19.18
N LEU A 96 3.28 -7.21 -17.91
CA LEU A 96 4.55 -7.66 -17.33
C LEU A 96 4.66 -9.18 -17.28
N HIS A 97 3.58 -9.87 -16.91
CA HIS A 97 3.55 -11.34 -16.89
C HIS A 97 3.77 -11.91 -18.29
N GLU A 98 3.08 -11.37 -19.30
CA GLU A 98 3.21 -11.82 -20.68
C GLU A 98 4.61 -11.58 -21.30
N GLN A 99 5.42 -10.71 -20.67
CA GLN A 99 6.79 -10.39 -21.08
C GLN A 99 7.87 -11.24 -20.38
N THR A 100 7.48 -12.07 -19.41
CA THR A 100 8.38 -12.93 -18.62
C THR A 100 8.23 -14.38 -19.05
#